data_AF-A0A5R8WGV1-F1
#
_entry.id   AF-A0A5R8WGV1-F1
#
_cell.length_a   1.000
_cell.length_b   1.000
_cell.length_c   1.000
_cell.angle_alpha   90.00
_cell.angle_beta   90.00
_cell.angle_gamma   90.00
#
_symmetry.space_group_name_H-M   'P 1'
#
loop_
_entity.id
_entity.type
_entity.pdbx_description
1 polymer ?
#
loop_
_entity_poly.entity_id
_entity_poly.type
_entity_poly.pdbx_seq_one_letter_code
_entity_poly.pdbx_strand_id
1 'polypeptide(L)'
;MGIDDYGIYELDLMQSWQLRQDGITVHVAARQQRLIAALAVRGPSLRTYIAGMLWPEYPEAKALESLRVTVHLVTRQLPGLLVKDGALLSLHDRVGVDLHTVRAVLKEAALPGGTTAAGRLQELRDLEFLPGWYEDWVLFEQGRLRHDRLRAFTLLSRQFAGQGNHEAAAEAAIAALAIEPLYESAVRVLVAAELAQGNVASAMLAYEKYREQLAEDMGATPSDALRQLISGARGQRPRSADVQLVPAGSSRLVQQPLLDNV
;
A
#
# COMPACT_ATOMS: atom_id res chain seq x y z
N MET A 1 17.37 -10.33 -39.72
CA MET A 1 17.23 -9.01 -39.09
C MET A 1 17.45 -9.26 -37.61
N GLY A 2 18.59 -8.84 -37.09
CA GLY A 2 19.01 -9.16 -35.72
C GLY A 2 18.06 -8.55 -34.70
N ILE A 3 17.85 -9.25 -33.59
CA ILE A 3 16.96 -8.88 -32.48
C ILE A 3 17.50 -7.64 -31.71
N ASP A 4 18.70 -7.17 -32.06
CA ASP A 4 19.44 -6.12 -31.38
C ASP A 4 19.10 -4.68 -31.83
N ASP A 5 18.19 -4.51 -32.81
CA ASP A 5 17.86 -3.20 -33.40
C ASP A 5 16.49 -2.64 -32.94
N TYR A 6 15.86 -3.29 -31.97
CA TYR A 6 14.57 -2.84 -31.42
C TYR A 6 14.81 -2.10 -30.11
N GLY A 7 14.28 -0.88 -30.03
CA GLY A 7 14.37 0.00 -28.86
C GLY A 7 13.88 -0.64 -27.55
N ILE A 8 14.26 -0.03 -26.42
CA ILE A 8 13.89 -0.51 -25.10
C ILE A 8 12.45 -0.10 -24.81
N TYR A 9 11.62 -1.08 -24.46
CA TYR A 9 10.23 -0.86 -24.06
C TYR A 9 10.10 -0.79 -22.54
N GLU A 10 9.40 0.23 -22.05
CA GLU A 10 8.99 0.37 -20.66
C GLU A 10 7.46 0.41 -20.61
N LEU A 11 6.87 -0.44 -19.76
CA LEU A 11 5.45 -0.57 -19.56
C LEU A 11 5.12 -0.20 -18.12
N ASP A 12 4.40 0.90 -17.97
CA ASP A 12 3.82 1.33 -16.72
C ASP A 12 2.37 0.82 -16.65
N LEU A 13 2.06 0.11 -15.57
CA LEU A 13 0.73 -0.40 -15.25
C LEU A 13 0.25 0.12 -13.88
N MET A 14 1.14 0.75 -13.13
CA MET A 14 0.86 1.37 -11.86
C MET A 14 0.46 2.83 -12.07
N GLN A 15 -0.66 3.23 -11.47
CA GLN A 15 -1.35 4.52 -11.64
C GLN A 15 -1.98 4.76 -13.02
N SER A 16 -1.38 4.26 -14.09
CA SER A 16 -1.97 4.34 -15.43
C SER A 16 -1.36 3.28 -16.35
N TRP A 17 -2.04 3.02 -17.47
CA TRP A 17 -1.44 2.28 -18.57
C TRP A 17 -0.61 3.24 -19.42
N GLN A 18 0.70 3.00 -19.54
CA GLN A 18 1.58 3.74 -20.45
C GLN A 18 2.66 2.83 -21.02
N LEU A 19 2.87 2.89 -22.34
CA LEU A 19 3.99 2.19 -22.99
C LEU A 19 4.93 3.24 -23.56
N ARG A 20 6.22 3.12 -23.25
CA ARG A 20 7.31 3.96 -23.76
C ARG A 20 8.28 3.11 -24.57
N GLN A 21 8.79 3.66 -25.66
CA GLN A 21 9.89 3.10 -26.45
C GLN A 21 11.01 4.13 -26.49
N ASP A 22 12.18 3.78 -25.96
CA ASP A 22 13.33 4.68 -25.84
C ASP A 22 12.96 6.02 -25.18
N GLY A 23 12.10 5.95 -24.15
CA GLY A 23 11.59 7.11 -23.40
C GLY A 23 10.40 7.83 -24.05
N ILE A 24 10.01 7.50 -25.28
CA ILE A 24 8.91 8.16 -26.00
C ILE A 24 7.61 7.38 -25.80
N THR A 25 6.55 8.05 -25.35
CA THR A 25 5.23 7.43 -25.18
C THR A 25 4.66 6.99 -26.53
N VAL A 26 4.26 5.72 -26.62
CA VAL A 26 3.66 5.13 -27.82
C VAL A 26 2.16 5.00 -27.64
N HIS A 27 1.40 5.51 -28.60
CA HIS A 27 -0.05 5.36 -28.60
C HIS A 27 -0.46 3.94 -29.03
N VAL A 28 -1.20 3.25 -28.17
CA VAL A 28 -1.66 1.87 -28.40
C VAL A 28 -3.16 1.81 -28.19
N ALA A 29 -3.89 1.21 -29.13
CA ALA A 29 -5.33 1.07 -29.00
C ALA A 29 -5.73 0.09 -27.89
N ALA A 30 -6.87 0.32 -27.25
CA ALA A 30 -7.31 -0.40 -26.05
C ALA A 30 -7.24 -1.93 -26.17
N ARG A 31 -7.61 -2.48 -27.33
CA ARG A 31 -7.57 -3.93 -27.59
C ARG A 31 -6.15 -4.51 -27.49
N GLN A 32 -5.14 -3.77 -27.93
CA GLN A 32 -3.74 -4.14 -27.85
C GLN A 32 -3.21 -3.93 -26.43
N GLN A 33 -3.63 -2.86 -25.75
CA GLN A 33 -3.29 -2.61 -24.34
C GLN A 33 -3.70 -3.80 -23.48
N ARG A 34 -4.91 -4.35 -23.67
CA ARG A 34 -5.42 -5.53 -22.94
C ARG A 34 -4.50 -6.74 -23.07
N LEU A 35 -4.07 -7.05 -24.30
CA LEU A 35 -3.14 -8.16 -24.54
C LEU A 35 -1.79 -7.92 -23.86
N ILE A 36 -1.22 -6.72 -24.01
CA ILE A 36 0.09 -6.37 -23.44
C ILE A 36 0.06 -6.45 -21.92
N ALA A 37 -0.97 -5.87 -21.29
CA ALA A 37 -1.16 -5.91 -19.84
C ALA A 37 -1.39 -7.33 -19.32
N ALA A 38 -2.20 -8.15 -20.00
CA ALA A 38 -2.41 -9.54 -19.61
C ALA A 38 -1.11 -10.36 -19.64
N LEU A 39 -0.29 -10.18 -20.68
CA LEU A 39 1.02 -10.84 -20.78
C LEU A 39 2.02 -10.30 -19.74
N ALA A 40 1.98 -9.00 -19.43
CA ALA A 40 2.80 -8.40 -18.37
C ALA A 40 2.45 -8.98 -16.99
N VAL A 41 1.17 -9.16 -16.71
CA VAL A 41 0.67 -9.71 -15.45
C VAL A 41 1.03 -11.18 -15.28
N ARG A 42 0.83 -11.99 -16.33
CA ARG A 42 0.89 -13.45 -16.25
C ARG A 42 2.22 -14.05 -16.65
N GLY A 43 3.01 -13.33 -17.45
CA GLY A 43 4.16 -13.88 -18.15
C GLY A 43 3.75 -14.81 -19.30
N PRO A 44 4.67 -15.70 -19.74
CA PRO A 44 4.44 -16.61 -20.86
C PRO A 44 3.16 -17.44 -20.69
N SER A 45 2.28 -17.37 -21.69
CA SER A 45 0.95 -17.96 -21.60
C SER A 45 0.52 -18.61 -22.92
N LEU A 46 -0.26 -19.68 -22.83
CA LEU A 46 -0.84 -20.33 -24.01
C LEU A 46 -1.81 -19.40 -24.73
N ARG A 47 -1.79 -19.43 -26.06
CA ARG A 47 -2.70 -18.63 -26.91
C ARG A 47 -4.17 -18.91 -26.62
N THR A 48 -4.55 -20.17 -26.41
CA THR A 48 -5.92 -20.58 -26.06
C THR A 48 -6.38 -19.95 -24.74
N TYR A 49 -5.51 -20.01 -23.73
CA TYR A 49 -5.79 -19.44 -22.42
C TYR A 49 -5.95 -17.91 -22.47
N ILE A 50 -5.00 -17.20 -23.09
CA ILE A 50 -5.07 -15.74 -23.21
C ILE A 50 -6.27 -15.30 -24.04
N ALA A 51 -6.61 -16.03 -25.10
CA ALA A 51 -7.80 -15.74 -25.89
C ALA A 51 -9.08 -15.83 -25.06
N GLY A 52 -9.26 -16.91 -24.30
CA GLY A 52 -10.44 -17.09 -23.44
C GLY A 52 -10.52 -16.05 -22.32
N MET A 53 -9.38 -15.61 -21.77
CA MET A 53 -9.34 -14.56 -20.75
C MET A 53 -9.70 -13.17 -21.31
N LEU A 54 -9.24 -12.83 -22.51
CA LEU A 54 -9.46 -11.51 -23.11
C LEU A 54 -10.80 -11.37 -23.80
N TRP A 55 -11.40 -12.47 -24.26
CA TRP A 55 -12.71 -12.49 -24.92
C TRP A 55 -13.60 -13.60 -24.35
N PRO A 56 -13.94 -13.54 -23.05
CA PRO A 56 -14.76 -14.57 -22.40
C PRO A 56 -16.16 -14.71 -23.00
N GLU A 57 -16.66 -13.66 -23.67
CA GLU A 57 -17.96 -13.61 -24.32
C GLU A 57 -18.00 -14.32 -25.69
N TYR A 58 -16.85 -14.74 -26.24
CA TYR A 58 -16.77 -15.38 -27.54
C TYR A 58 -16.55 -16.89 -27.46
N PRO A 59 -17.12 -17.67 -28.39
CA PRO A 59 -16.71 -19.05 -28.61
C PRO A 59 -15.20 -19.12 -28.89
N GLU A 60 -14.55 -20.20 -28.45
CA GLU A 60 -13.08 -20.33 -28.48
C GLU A 60 -12.46 -20.02 -29.84
N ALA A 61 -13.05 -20.51 -30.94
CA ALA A 61 -12.55 -20.25 -32.29
C ALA A 61 -12.50 -18.74 -32.62
N LYS A 62 -13.54 -17.99 -32.26
CA LYS A 62 -13.64 -16.54 -32.48
C LYS A 62 -12.72 -15.75 -31.54
N ALA A 63 -12.53 -16.23 -30.30
CA ALA A 63 -11.55 -15.65 -29.38
C ALA A 63 -10.12 -15.83 -29.90
N LEU A 64 -9.79 -16.99 -30.45
CA LEU A 64 -8.49 -17.25 -31.08
C LEU A 64 -8.24 -16.42 -32.34
N GLU A 65 -9.24 -16.25 -33.20
CA GLU A 65 -9.16 -15.32 -34.34
C GLU A 65 -8.92 -13.90 -33.86
N SER A 66 -9.66 -13.48 -32.83
CA SER A 66 -9.50 -12.18 -32.20
C SER A 66 -8.10 -11.96 -31.64
N LEU A 67 -7.52 -12.99 -31.01
CA LEU A 67 -6.14 -12.96 -30.54
C LEU A 67 -5.15 -12.85 -31.70
N ARG A 68 -5.32 -13.63 -32.77
CA ARG A 68 -4.42 -13.60 -33.93
C ARG A 68 -4.36 -12.21 -34.56
N VAL A 69 -5.50 -11.54 -34.72
CA VAL A 69 -5.56 -10.16 -35.22
C VAL A 69 -4.84 -9.21 -34.28
N THR A 70 -5.12 -9.25 -32.96
CA THR A 70 -4.45 -8.38 -32.00
C THR A 70 -2.93 -8.60 -31.99
N VAL A 71 -2.47 -9.86 -31.98
CA VAL A 71 -1.04 -10.21 -32.04
C VAL A 71 -0.39 -9.69 -33.31
N HIS A 72 -1.07 -9.80 -34.45
CA HIS A 72 -0.57 -9.27 -35.73
C HIS A 72 -0.39 -7.75 -35.67
N LEU A 73 -1.39 -7.02 -35.15
CA LEU A 73 -1.34 -5.57 -35.01
C LEU A 73 -0.22 -5.13 -34.06
N VAL A 74 -0.09 -5.77 -32.90
CA VAL A 74 1.01 -5.50 -31.96
C VAL A 74 2.36 -5.78 -32.60
N THR A 75 2.52 -6.92 -33.28
CA THR A 75 3.81 -7.26 -33.94
C THR A 75 4.20 -6.24 -35.01
N ARG A 76 3.22 -5.69 -35.75
CA ARG A 76 3.49 -4.67 -36.77
C ARG A 76 3.78 -3.30 -36.18
N GLN A 77 3.04 -2.91 -35.14
CA GLN A 77 3.13 -1.57 -34.54
C GLN A 77 4.30 -1.45 -33.56
N LEU A 78 4.61 -2.53 -32.83
CA LEU A 78 5.55 -2.58 -31.72
C LEU A 78 6.51 -3.75 -31.95
N PRO A 79 7.38 -3.66 -32.98
CA PRO A 79 8.28 -4.74 -33.34
C PRO A 79 9.26 -5.01 -32.19
N GLY A 80 9.44 -6.29 -31.84
CA GLY A 80 10.30 -6.69 -30.72
C GLY A 80 9.61 -6.76 -29.35
N LEU A 81 8.36 -6.28 -29.22
CA LEU A 81 7.63 -6.31 -27.95
C LEU A 81 7.18 -7.73 -27.56
N LEU A 82 6.75 -8.54 -28.53
CA LEU A 82 6.20 -9.88 -28.31
C LEU A 82 7.16 -10.99 -28.75
N VAL A 83 7.24 -12.05 -27.94
CA VAL A 83 7.90 -13.30 -28.30
C VAL A 83 6.82 -14.35 -28.58
N LYS A 84 6.97 -15.04 -29.71
CA LYS A 84 6.06 -16.08 -30.20
C LYS A 84 6.81 -17.40 -30.21
N ASP A 85 6.66 -18.19 -29.16
CA ASP A 85 7.31 -19.49 -29.03
C ASP A 85 6.28 -20.62 -29.15
N GLY A 86 6.08 -21.10 -30.38
CA GLY A 86 5.05 -22.10 -30.68
C GLY A 86 3.66 -21.68 -30.20
N ALA A 87 3.14 -22.44 -29.22
CA ALA A 87 1.84 -22.20 -28.60
C ALA A 87 1.84 -21.10 -27.53
N LEU A 88 3.02 -20.71 -27.03
CA LEU A 88 3.19 -19.67 -26.03
C LEU A 88 3.30 -18.29 -26.68
N LEU A 89 2.80 -17.32 -25.93
CA LEU A 89 2.90 -15.90 -26.22
C LEU A 89 3.37 -15.20 -24.94
N SER A 90 4.36 -14.32 -25.07
CA SER A 90 4.88 -13.52 -23.96
C SER A 90 5.30 -12.13 -24.44
N LEU A 91 5.52 -11.24 -23.47
CA LEU A 91 6.38 -10.07 -23.71
C LEU A 91 7.83 -10.54 -23.85
N HIS A 92 8.64 -9.75 -24.54
CA HIS A 92 10.08 -9.95 -24.57
C HIS A 92 10.68 -9.63 -23.18
N ASP A 93 11.68 -10.39 -22.75
CA ASP A 93 12.34 -10.22 -21.45
C ASP A 93 13.01 -8.85 -21.23
N ARG A 94 13.20 -8.06 -22.30
CA ARG A 94 13.79 -6.72 -22.25
C ARG A 94 12.74 -5.64 -21.95
N VAL A 95 11.45 -5.99 -21.95
CA VAL A 95 10.39 -5.05 -21.60
C VAL A 95 10.45 -4.80 -20.10
N GLY A 96 10.82 -3.59 -19.70
CA GLY A 96 10.73 -3.18 -18.30
C GLY A 96 9.26 -3.03 -17.92
N VAL A 97 8.80 -3.78 -16.92
CA VAL A 97 7.42 -3.69 -16.41
C VAL A 97 7.46 -3.27 -14.94
N ASP A 98 6.89 -2.12 -14.62
CA ASP A 98 6.86 -1.57 -13.26
C ASP A 98 6.22 -2.52 -12.24
N LEU A 99 5.19 -3.26 -12.63
CA LEU A 99 4.51 -4.29 -11.84
C LEU A 99 5.48 -5.37 -11.34
N HIS A 100 6.47 -5.76 -12.15
CA HIS A 100 7.44 -6.78 -11.76
C HIS A 100 8.34 -6.25 -10.64
N THR A 101 8.76 -4.99 -10.75
CA THR A 101 9.53 -4.28 -9.71
C THR A 101 8.72 -4.18 -8.42
N VAL A 102 7.44 -3.79 -8.50
CA VAL A 102 6.56 -3.70 -7.32
C VAL A 102 6.39 -5.07 -6.65
N ARG A 103 6.12 -6.12 -7.42
CA ARG A 103 6.01 -7.50 -6.89
C ARG A 103 7.31 -7.96 -6.22
N ALA A 104 8.47 -7.62 -6.79
CA ALA A 104 9.76 -7.96 -6.19
C ALA A 104 9.95 -7.28 -4.83
N VAL A 105 9.66 -5.97 -4.74
CA VAL A 105 9.74 -5.20 -3.49
C VAL A 105 8.79 -5.75 -2.43
N LEU A 106 7.54 -6.06 -2.79
CA LEU A 106 6.56 -6.64 -1.87
C LEU A 106 6.98 -8.03 -1.37
N LYS A 107 7.56 -8.85 -2.26
CA LYS A 107 8.08 -10.17 -1.90
C LYS A 107 9.26 -10.07 -0.93
N GLU A 108 10.17 -9.12 -1.15
CA GLU A 108 11.30 -8.86 -0.27
C GLU A 108 10.84 -8.37 1.12
N ALA A 109 9.85 -7.47 1.16
CA ALA A 109 9.26 -6.97 2.41
C ALA A 109 8.68 -8.08 3.30
N ALA A 110 8.28 -9.20 2.69
CA ALA A 110 7.76 -10.35 3.41
C ALA A 110 8.85 -11.27 3.98
N LEU A 111 10.13 -11.00 3.70
CA LEU A 111 11.28 -11.72 4.23
C LEU A 111 11.86 -11.01 5.46
N PRO A 112 12.38 -11.75 6.46
CA PRO A 112 13.05 -11.15 7.60
C PRO A 112 14.23 -10.27 7.15
N GLY A 113 14.24 -9.00 7.54
CA GLY A 113 15.32 -8.07 7.20
C GLY A 113 15.20 -7.41 5.82
N GLY A 114 14.06 -7.58 5.11
CA GLY A 114 13.77 -6.80 3.91
C GLY A 114 13.66 -5.32 4.24
N THR A 115 14.59 -4.50 3.74
CA THR A 115 14.63 -3.05 4.01
C THR A 115 14.22 -2.21 2.80
N THR A 116 14.20 -2.76 1.58
CA THR A 116 13.92 -1.98 0.38
C THR A 116 12.50 -1.40 0.38
N ALA A 117 11.52 -2.16 0.89
CA ALA A 117 10.15 -1.69 1.02
C ALA A 117 9.98 -0.61 2.10
N ALA A 118 10.89 -0.52 3.07
CA ALA A 118 10.91 0.53 4.09
C ALA A 118 11.01 1.92 3.45
N GLY A 119 11.99 2.09 2.56
CA GLY A 119 12.25 3.35 1.88
C GLY A 119 11.19 3.73 0.83
N ARG A 120 10.23 2.82 0.57
CA ARG A 120 9.19 2.99 -0.46
C ARG A 120 7.78 2.84 0.12
N LEU A 121 7.62 2.90 1.44
CA LEU A 121 6.32 2.70 2.11
C LEU A 121 5.23 3.62 1.55
N GLN A 122 5.52 4.92 1.41
CA GLN A 122 4.57 5.89 0.91
C GLN A 122 4.19 5.62 -0.55
N GLU A 123 5.17 5.36 -1.42
CA GLU A 123 4.92 4.97 -2.81
C GLU A 123 4.01 3.74 -2.85
N LEU A 124 4.41 2.66 -2.16
CA LEU A 124 3.65 1.41 -2.13
C LEU A 124 2.23 1.62 -1.60
N ARG A 125 1.99 2.57 -0.69
CA ARG A 125 0.67 2.86 -0.13
C ARG A 125 -0.26 3.47 -1.18
N ASP A 126 0.25 4.32 -2.05
CA ASP A 126 -0.59 5.11 -2.96
C ASP A 126 -0.67 4.50 -4.38
N LEU A 127 0.02 3.37 -4.64
CA LEU A 127 0.01 2.68 -5.95
C LEU A 127 -1.32 1.96 -6.23
N GLU A 128 -1.95 2.27 -7.36
CA GLU A 128 -3.11 1.55 -7.88
C GLU A 128 -2.78 0.82 -9.19
N PHE A 129 -3.23 -0.43 -9.35
CA PHE A 129 -2.98 -1.20 -10.57
C PHE A 129 -4.09 -0.98 -11.59
N LEU A 130 -3.74 -0.40 -12.73
CA LEU A 130 -4.66 -0.12 -13.84
C LEU A 130 -6.01 0.50 -13.38
N PRO A 131 -6.01 1.68 -12.75
CA PRO A 131 -7.24 2.34 -12.35
C PRO A 131 -8.17 2.55 -13.56
N GLY A 132 -9.46 2.35 -13.36
CA GLY A 132 -10.48 2.45 -14.42
C GLY A 132 -10.62 1.21 -15.31
N TRP A 133 -9.86 0.14 -15.07
CA TRP A 133 -10.02 -1.14 -15.75
C TRP A 133 -10.88 -2.08 -14.89
N TYR A 134 -12.00 -2.54 -15.47
CA TYR A 134 -13.02 -3.34 -14.77
C TYR A 134 -13.15 -4.78 -15.29
N GLU A 135 -12.12 -5.29 -15.96
CA GLU A 135 -12.10 -6.67 -16.41
C GLU A 135 -11.83 -7.62 -15.23
N ASP A 136 -12.51 -8.77 -15.20
CA ASP A 136 -12.41 -9.73 -14.08
C ASP A 136 -10.97 -10.12 -13.74
N TRP A 137 -10.12 -10.33 -14.75
CA TRP A 137 -8.71 -10.66 -14.54
C TRP A 137 -7.92 -9.48 -13.94
N VAL A 138 -8.28 -8.24 -14.24
CA VAL A 138 -7.68 -7.04 -13.62
C VAL A 138 -8.11 -6.92 -12.17
N LEU A 139 -9.42 -7.06 -11.90
CA LEU A 139 -9.97 -6.99 -10.54
C LEU A 139 -9.36 -8.05 -9.63
N PHE A 140 -9.17 -9.26 -10.15
CA PHE A 140 -8.48 -10.33 -9.43
C PHE A 140 -7.04 -9.95 -9.07
N GLU A 141 -6.30 -9.35 -10.02
CA GLU A 141 -4.91 -8.94 -9.81
C GLU A 141 -4.79 -7.73 -8.86
N GLN A 142 -5.71 -6.77 -8.95
CA GLN A 142 -5.83 -5.68 -7.98
C GLN A 142 -6.05 -6.24 -6.56
N GLY A 143 -6.94 -7.22 -6.41
CA GLY A 143 -7.19 -7.92 -5.15
C GLY A 143 -5.93 -8.62 -4.61
N ARG A 144 -5.19 -9.31 -5.50
CA ARG A 144 -3.93 -9.97 -5.10
C ARG A 144 -2.87 -8.97 -4.66
N LEU A 145 -2.68 -7.88 -5.40
CA LEU A 145 -1.74 -6.82 -5.03
C LEU A 145 -2.12 -6.13 -3.72
N ARG A 146 -3.42 -5.89 -3.50
CA ARG A 146 -3.94 -5.37 -2.23
C ARG A 146 -3.58 -6.29 -1.06
N HIS A 147 -3.77 -7.60 -1.23
CA HIS A 147 -3.41 -8.59 -0.22
C HIS A 147 -1.90 -8.64 0.04
N ASP A 148 -1.08 -8.68 -1.02
CA ASP A 148 0.38 -8.71 -0.90
C ASP A 148 0.91 -7.45 -0.18
N ARG A 149 0.33 -6.28 -0.47
CA ARG A 149 0.64 -5.01 0.21
C ARG A 149 0.26 -5.02 1.69
N LEU A 150 -0.95 -5.47 2.02
CA LEU A 150 -1.40 -5.59 3.42
C LEU A 150 -0.44 -6.48 4.22
N ARG A 151 -0.05 -7.63 3.64
CA ARG A 151 0.91 -8.55 4.25
C ARG A 151 2.27 -7.89 4.45
N ALA A 152 2.79 -7.20 3.42
CA ALA A 152 4.07 -6.48 3.50
C ALA A 152 4.07 -5.42 4.62
N PHE A 153 3.05 -4.53 4.65
CA PHE A 153 2.95 -3.48 5.67
C PHE A 153 2.78 -4.04 7.09
N THR A 154 2.05 -5.14 7.24
CA THR A 154 1.91 -5.84 8.53
C THR A 154 3.24 -6.40 9.02
N LEU A 155 4.05 -6.99 8.13
CA LEU A 155 5.35 -7.54 8.50
C LEU A 155 6.36 -6.43 8.80
N LEU A 156 6.41 -5.39 7.97
CA LEU A 156 7.27 -4.23 8.17
C LEU A 156 6.96 -3.51 9.49
N SER A 157 5.68 -3.26 9.80
CA SER A 157 5.30 -2.60 11.06
C SER A 157 5.79 -3.36 12.29
N ARG A 158 5.66 -4.70 12.30
CA ARG A 158 6.18 -5.56 13.37
C ARG A 158 7.71 -5.56 13.42
N GLN A 159 8.38 -5.59 12.26
CA GLN A 159 9.84 -5.55 12.18
C GLN A 159 10.40 -4.25 12.76
N PHE A 160 9.86 -3.09 12.37
CA PHE A 160 10.28 -1.80 12.90
C PHE A 160 10.00 -1.68 14.40
N ALA A 161 8.84 -2.15 14.86
CA ALA A 161 8.52 -2.16 16.29
C ALA A 161 9.55 -3.00 17.08
N GLY A 162 9.94 -4.17 16.57
CA GLY A 162 10.97 -5.02 17.18
C GLY A 162 12.38 -4.40 17.17
N GLN A 163 12.65 -3.47 16.26
CA GLN A 163 13.91 -2.71 16.16
C GLN A 163 13.90 -1.42 16.98
N GLY A 164 12.78 -1.07 17.61
CA GLY A 164 12.61 0.20 18.33
C GLY A 164 12.38 1.42 17.41
N ASN A 165 12.25 1.22 16.09
CA ASN A 165 11.89 2.30 15.17
C ASN A 165 10.36 2.50 15.18
N HIS A 166 9.87 3.16 16.22
CA HIS A 166 8.44 3.33 16.45
C HIS A 166 7.76 4.23 15.40
N GLU A 167 8.47 5.21 14.85
CA GLU A 167 7.96 6.07 13.78
C GLU A 167 7.65 5.26 12.51
N ALA A 168 8.63 4.50 11.99
CA ALA A 168 8.41 3.64 10.82
C ALA A 168 7.40 2.51 11.09
N ALA A 169 7.32 2.02 12.34
CA ALA A 169 6.31 1.05 12.72
C ALA A 169 4.89 1.62 12.62
N ALA A 170 4.68 2.85 13.08
CA ALA A 170 3.41 3.55 12.98
C ALA A 170 3.03 3.83 11.52
N GLU A 171 3.97 4.32 10.70
CA GLU A 171 3.72 4.57 9.27
C GLU A 171 3.30 3.30 8.52
N ALA A 172 4.00 2.20 8.72
CA ALA A 172 3.66 0.92 8.11
C ALA A 172 2.30 0.39 8.62
N ALA A 173 1.98 0.57 9.91
CA ALA A 173 0.68 0.19 10.45
C ALA A 173 -0.46 1.04 9.86
N ILE A 174 -0.26 2.35 9.69
CA ILE A 174 -1.21 3.24 9.02
C ILE A 174 -1.43 2.82 7.57
N ALA A 175 -0.36 2.45 6.85
CA ALA A 175 -0.46 1.95 5.48
C ALA A 175 -1.25 0.63 5.39
N ALA A 176 -1.11 -0.26 6.37
CA ALA A 176 -1.92 -1.47 6.48
C ALA A 176 -3.41 -1.16 6.75
N LEU A 177 -3.69 -0.23 7.67
CA LEU A 177 -5.05 0.17 8.03
C LEU A 177 -5.78 0.96 6.93
N ALA A 178 -5.03 1.61 6.03
CA ALA A 178 -5.61 2.20 4.83
C ALA A 178 -6.13 1.14 3.85
N ILE A 179 -5.60 -0.08 3.90
CA ILE A 179 -6.05 -1.22 3.07
C ILE A 179 -7.17 -2.00 3.76
N GLU A 180 -6.97 -2.34 5.04
CA GLU A 180 -7.91 -3.11 5.86
C GLU A 180 -8.11 -2.39 7.20
N PRO A 181 -9.12 -1.49 7.29
CA PRO A 181 -9.38 -0.69 8.49
C PRO A 181 -9.66 -1.51 9.74
N LEU A 182 -10.20 -2.72 9.59
CA LEU A 182 -10.57 -3.58 10.71
C LEU A 182 -9.45 -4.56 11.11
N TYR A 183 -8.22 -4.33 10.66
CA TYR A 183 -7.07 -5.18 10.97
C TYR A 183 -6.47 -4.91 12.36
N GLU A 184 -7.01 -5.55 13.41
CA GLU A 184 -6.61 -5.29 14.82
C GLU A 184 -5.10 -5.44 15.05
N SER A 185 -4.44 -6.37 14.35
CA SER A 185 -2.98 -6.55 14.45
C SER A 185 -2.21 -5.28 14.09
N ALA A 186 -2.64 -4.53 13.08
CA ALA A 186 -2.02 -3.26 12.71
C ALA A 186 -2.37 -2.16 13.72
N VAL A 187 -3.62 -2.11 14.20
CA VAL A 187 -4.03 -1.18 15.26
C VAL A 187 -3.17 -1.36 16.50
N ARG A 188 -2.92 -2.59 16.94
CA ARG A 188 -2.08 -2.88 18.10
C ARG A 188 -0.65 -2.36 17.93
N VAL A 189 -0.06 -2.51 16.75
CA VAL A 189 1.29 -1.98 16.47
C VAL A 189 1.28 -0.45 16.49
N LEU A 190 0.29 0.18 15.84
CA LEU A 190 0.13 1.64 15.84
C LEU A 190 0.01 2.19 17.26
N VAL A 191 -0.92 1.65 18.06
CA VAL A 191 -1.12 2.11 19.44
C VAL A 191 0.14 1.89 20.28
N ALA A 192 0.81 0.74 20.18
CA ALA A 192 2.05 0.48 20.89
C ALA A 192 3.17 1.45 20.50
N ALA A 193 3.32 1.73 19.20
CA ALA A 193 4.32 2.63 18.67
C ALA A 193 4.09 4.09 19.11
N GLU A 194 2.84 4.57 19.10
CA GLU A 194 2.49 5.91 19.59
C GLU A 194 2.77 6.04 21.10
N LEU A 195 2.44 5.02 21.89
CA LEU A 195 2.74 5.02 23.34
C LEU A 195 4.24 5.03 23.61
N ALA A 196 5.02 4.26 22.86
CA ALA A 196 6.48 4.24 23.00
C ALA A 196 7.13 5.59 22.64
N GLN A 197 6.49 6.38 21.77
CA GLN A 197 6.88 7.75 21.44
C GLN A 197 6.36 8.81 22.43
N GLY A 198 5.53 8.42 23.40
CA GLY A 198 4.88 9.34 24.35
C GLY A 198 3.62 10.02 23.82
N ASN A 199 3.16 9.67 22.62
CA ASN A 199 1.99 10.23 21.94
C ASN A 199 0.69 9.57 22.42
N VAL A 200 0.39 9.68 23.72
CA VAL A 200 -0.77 9.02 24.35
C VAL A 200 -2.10 9.42 23.69
N ALA A 201 -2.23 10.68 23.26
CA ALA A 201 -3.44 11.16 22.59
C ALA A 201 -3.66 10.47 21.24
N SER A 202 -2.62 10.33 20.42
CA SER A 202 -2.67 9.62 19.13
C SER A 202 -3.00 8.14 19.31
N ALA A 203 -2.40 7.49 20.31
CA ALA A 203 -2.69 6.10 20.67
C ALA A 203 -4.17 5.91 21.04
N MET A 204 -4.73 6.81 21.86
CA MET A 204 -6.14 6.78 22.24
C MET A 204 -7.08 7.01 21.06
N LEU A 205 -6.75 7.96 20.18
CA LEU A 205 -7.55 8.26 18.99
C LEU A 205 -7.60 7.06 18.04
N ALA A 206 -6.47 6.40 17.79
CA ALA A 206 -6.40 5.21 16.95
C ALA A 206 -7.25 4.05 17.49
N TYR A 207 -7.19 3.80 18.81
CA TYR A 207 -8.03 2.81 19.47
C TYR A 207 -9.52 3.14 19.35
N GLU A 208 -9.88 4.40 19.61
CA GLU A 208 -11.29 4.83 19.63
C GLU A 208 -11.91 4.71 18.24
N LYS A 209 -11.22 5.20 17.21
CA LYS A 209 -11.64 5.05 15.81
C LYS A 209 -11.84 3.59 15.42
N TYR A 210 -10.91 2.70 15.81
CA TYR A 210 -11.05 1.27 15.54
C TYR A 210 -12.24 0.65 16.27
N ARG A 211 -12.44 1.00 17.54
CA ARG A 211 -13.55 0.50 18.37
C ARG A 211 -14.90 0.89 17.77
N GLU A 212 -15.06 2.16 17.38
CA GLU A 212 -16.27 2.67 16.75
C GLU A 212 -16.55 1.94 15.44
N GLN A 213 -15.57 1.87 14.53
CA GLN A 213 -15.73 1.19 13.24
C GLN A 213 -16.04 -0.31 13.40
N LEU A 214 -15.37 -1.01 14.32
CA LEU A 214 -15.62 -2.44 14.56
C LEU A 214 -17.03 -2.70 15.11
N ALA A 215 -17.53 -1.81 15.96
CA ALA A 215 -18.88 -1.91 16.49
C ALA A 215 -19.92 -1.62 15.39
N GLU A 216 -19.68 -0.62 14.54
CA GLU A 216 -20.57 -0.26 13.43
C GLU A 216 -20.64 -1.37 12.37
N ASP A 217 -19.50 -1.89 11.91
CA ASP A 217 -19.46 -2.83 10.78
C ASP A 217 -19.72 -4.27 11.20
N MET A 218 -19.32 -4.67 12.42
CA MET A 218 -19.36 -6.06 12.87
C MET A 218 -20.13 -6.29 14.17
N GLY A 219 -20.60 -5.25 14.87
CA GLY A 219 -21.24 -5.40 16.19
C GLY A 219 -20.30 -6.00 17.24
N ALA A 220 -18.99 -5.95 17.01
CA ALA A 220 -17.98 -6.59 17.83
C ALA A 220 -17.25 -5.57 18.72
N THR A 221 -16.45 -6.07 19.66
CA THR A 221 -15.60 -5.24 20.54
C THR A 221 -14.13 -5.60 20.37
N PRO A 222 -13.20 -4.65 20.62
CA PRO A 222 -11.77 -4.93 20.54
C PRO A 222 -11.33 -6.06 21.45
N SER A 223 -10.27 -6.79 21.07
CA SER A 223 -9.72 -7.84 21.91
C SER A 223 -9.24 -7.33 23.27
N ASP A 224 -9.13 -8.24 24.24
CA ASP A 224 -8.59 -7.92 25.56
C ASP A 224 -7.15 -7.41 25.47
N ALA A 225 -6.35 -7.94 24.53
CA ALA A 225 -4.95 -7.54 24.35
C ALA A 225 -4.84 -6.06 23.94
N LEU A 226 -5.69 -5.59 23.04
CA LEU A 226 -5.71 -4.18 22.65
C LEU A 226 -6.28 -3.30 23.77
N ARG A 227 -7.33 -3.75 24.48
CA ARG A 227 -7.90 -3.04 25.63
C ARG A 227 -6.90 -2.85 26.77
N GLN A 228 -6.12 -3.88 27.08
CA GLN A 228 -5.08 -3.84 28.12
C GLN A 228 -3.94 -2.87 27.78
N LEU A 229 -3.61 -2.74 26.50
CA LEU A 229 -2.56 -1.83 26.04
C LEU A 229 -2.93 -0.36 26.30
N ILE A 230 -4.20 0.00 26.09
CA ILE A 230 -4.72 1.35 26.39
C ILE A 230 -4.90 1.58 27.90
N SER A 231 -5.37 0.59 28.65
CA SER A 231 -5.56 0.76 30.10
C SER A 231 -4.23 1.01 30.82
N GLY A 232 -3.15 0.34 30.40
CA GLY A 232 -1.79 0.58 30.90
C GLY A 232 -1.32 2.03 30.68
N ALA A 233 -1.59 2.62 29.50
CA ALA A 233 -1.23 3.99 29.19
C ALA A 233 -1.94 5.03 30.08
N ARG A 234 -3.23 4.79 30.40
CA ARG A 234 -3.99 5.68 31.30
C ARG A 234 -3.46 5.66 32.73
N GLY A 235 -2.91 4.53 33.18
CA GLY A 235 -2.30 4.38 34.50
C GLY A 235 -0.90 4.99 34.63
N GLN A 236 -0.22 5.26 33.51
CA GLN A 236 1.14 5.85 33.48
C GLN A 236 1.17 7.37 33.33
N ARG A 237 0.01 8.07 33.30
CA ARG A 237 0.01 9.53 33.49
C ARG A 237 0.81 9.82 34.76
N PRO A 238 1.82 10.72 34.74
CA PRO A 238 2.36 11.22 35.98
C PRO A 238 1.15 11.72 36.75
N ARG A 239 0.86 11.11 37.91
CA ARG A 239 0.03 11.77 38.91
C ARG A 239 0.65 13.13 39.03
N SER A 240 -0.07 14.16 38.59
CA SER A 240 0.30 15.55 38.78
C SER A 240 0.77 15.62 40.22
N ALA A 241 2.08 15.79 40.41
CA ALA A 241 2.64 15.96 41.75
C ALA A 241 1.75 17.02 42.40
N ASP A 242 1.32 16.75 43.63
CA ASP A 242 0.61 17.71 44.47
C ASP A 242 1.23 19.08 44.26
N VAL A 243 0.62 19.89 43.40
CA VAL A 243 0.85 21.32 43.39
C VAL A 243 0.14 21.72 44.66
N GLN A 244 0.90 21.69 45.76
CA GLN A 244 0.57 22.44 46.95
C GLN A 244 0.40 23.87 46.46
N LEU A 245 -0.86 24.21 46.16
CA LEU A 245 -1.34 25.58 46.08
C LEU A 245 -1.00 26.16 47.45
N VAL A 246 0.13 26.84 47.52
CA VAL A 246 0.45 27.74 48.61
C VAL A 246 -0.76 28.68 48.70
N PRO A 247 -1.52 28.68 49.81
CA PRO A 247 -2.62 29.60 49.92
C PRO A 247 -2.02 31.00 49.89
N ALA A 248 -2.49 31.81 48.94
CA ALA A 248 -2.16 33.22 48.88
C ALA A 248 -2.52 33.85 50.22
N GLY A 249 -1.49 34.09 51.04
CA GLY A 249 -1.61 34.77 52.31
C GLY A 249 -2.33 36.10 52.08
N SER A 250 -3.40 36.29 52.84
CA SER A 250 -4.26 37.45 52.79
C SER A 250 -3.44 38.71 53.08
N SER A 251 -3.15 39.50 52.05
CA SER A 251 -2.63 40.85 52.23
C SER A 251 -3.77 41.73 52.73
N ARG A 252 -4.01 41.71 54.05
CA ARG A 252 -4.83 42.71 54.73
C ARG A 252 -3.94 43.89 55.09
N LEU A 253 -4.25 45.02 54.45
CA LEU A 253 -3.95 46.38 54.86
C LEU A 253 -3.93 46.52 56.39
N VAL A 254 -2.78 46.91 56.94
CA VAL A 254 -2.73 47.61 58.23
C VAL A 254 -2.19 48.99 57.93
N GLN A 255 -3.11 49.96 57.97
CA GLN A 255 -2.82 51.38 58.11
C GLN A 255 -2.04 51.59 59.42
N GLN A 256 -0.93 52.32 59.36
CA GLN A 256 -0.37 53.01 60.52
C GLN A 256 -0.47 54.51 60.27
N PRO A 257 -1.13 55.27 61.17
CA PRO A 257 -0.98 56.71 61.29
C PRO A 257 0.16 57.06 62.28
N LEU A 258 0.43 58.37 62.41
CA LEU A 258 1.40 59.11 63.25
C LEU A 258 2.63 59.62 62.49
N LEU A 259 3.13 60.85 62.63
CA LEU A 259 2.73 62.12 63.27
C LEU A 259 3.62 63.22 62.67
N ASP A 260 3.14 64.46 62.74
CA ASP A 260 3.88 65.71 62.54
C ASP A 260 5.24 65.77 63.30
N ASN A 261 6.28 66.36 62.68
CA ASN A 261 6.87 67.64 63.11
C ASN A 261 8.20 68.03 62.40
N VAL A 262 8.27 69.34 62.15
CA VAL A 262 9.38 70.25 61.71
C VAL A 262 9.68 70.32 60.21
#